data_AF-A0ABD1VVM3-F1
#
_entry.id   AF-A0ABD1VVM3-F1
#
_cell.length_a   1.000
_cell.length_b   1.000
_cell.length_c   1.000
_cell.angle_alpha   90.00
_cell.angle_beta   90.00
_cell.angle_gamma   90.00
#
_symmetry.space_group_name_H-M   'P 1'
#
loop_
_entity.id
_entity.type
_entity.pdbx_description
1 polymer ?
#
loop_
_entity_poly.entity_id
_entity_poly.type
_entity_poly.pdbx_seq_one_letter_code
_entity_poly.pdbx_strand_id
1 'polypeptide(L)'
;MVNSNSSVDFMLPVKRAVGTTLEVDSESSSLTKKHRSFVSTATSATGTSGVSAVNMGGGNVDGNNGVNNGIGGRNGKAPIGGSQQPDIDEDLHSRQLAVYGRETMRRLFASNILVSGLQGLGAEVAKNLILAGVKSVTLHDEGNVELWDLSSSFIFSEEDLGKNRALASVQKLQELNNAVVVYTLTDELSKEQLSNFQAVVFTDISLDKAIEYDDYCHKHQPPIAFIKSEVRGLFGSVFCDFGPEFTVFDVDGEDPRTGIIASISNDNPALVACVDD
;
A
#
# COMPACT_ATOMS: atom_id res chain seq x y z
N MET A 1 7.01 -27.63 42.35
CA MET A 1 7.14 -26.24 42.85
C MET A 1 8.50 -25.69 42.46
N VAL A 2 8.59 -25.05 41.30
CA VAL A 2 9.63 -24.06 40.99
C VAL A 2 8.93 -23.01 40.15
N ASN A 3 8.73 -21.84 40.75
CA ASN A 3 8.25 -20.63 40.08
C ASN A 3 9.42 -20.03 39.30
N SER A 4 9.21 -19.72 38.02
CA SER A 4 10.04 -18.76 37.29
C SER A 4 9.12 -17.86 36.47
N ASN A 5 8.68 -16.78 37.09
CA ASN A 5 8.09 -15.63 36.41
C ASN A 5 9.19 -15.00 35.54
N SER A 6 9.19 -15.31 34.24
CA SER A 6 9.86 -14.47 33.24
C SER A 6 8.88 -13.40 32.81
N SER A 7 9.06 -12.19 33.32
CA SER A 7 8.31 -11.00 32.92
C SER A 7 8.44 -10.80 31.41
N VAL A 8 7.30 -10.91 30.71
CA VAL A 8 7.12 -10.49 29.32
C VAL A 8 7.16 -8.97 29.29
N ASP A 9 8.26 -8.41 28.78
CA ASP A 9 8.46 -6.98 28.65
C ASP A 9 7.75 -6.52 27.36
N PHE A 10 6.47 -6.16 27.49
CA PHE A 10 5.73 -5.52 26.41
C PHE A 10 6.19 -4.07 26.30
N MET A 11 6.67 -3.67 25.12
CA MET A 11 6.99 -2.27 24.83
C MET A 11 5.69 -1.46 24.79
N LEU A 12 5.31 -0.90 25.94
CA LEU A 12 4.15 -0.01 26.05
C LEU A 12 4.45 1.34 25.38
N PRO A 13 3.46 2.00 24.75
CA PRO A 13 3.63 3.33 24.17
C PRO A 13 4.09 4.34 25.23
N VAL A 14 5.20 5.02 24.98
CA VAL A 14 5.72 6.08 25.84
C VAL A 14 4.79 7.30 25.76
N LYS A 15 4.20 7.69 26.90
CA LYS A 15 3.46 8.95 27.00
C LYS A 15 4.42 10.12 26.81
N ARG A 16 4.13 10.98 25.83
CA ARG A 16 4.82 12.27 25.64
C ARG A 16 4.71 13.10 26.93
N ALA A 17 5.83 13.60 27.42
CA ALA A 17 5.84 14.51 28.58
C ALA A 17 5.07 15.78 28.22
N VAL A 18 4.05 16.11 29.03
CA VAL A 18 3.31 17.36 28.91
C VAL A 18 4.17 18.46 29.53
N GLY A 19 4.70 19.34 28.68
CA GLY A 19 5.41 20.54 29.09
C GLY A 19 4.50 21.52 29.83
N THR A 20 5.05 22.05 30.91
CA THR A 20 4.59 23.09 31.84
C THR A 20 3.61 24.13 31.31
N THR A 21 2.56 24.35 32.11
CA THR A 21 1.59 25.45 32.08
C THR A 21 2.24 26.82 32.17
N LEU A 22 1.84 27.74 31.28
CA LEU A 22 1.92 29.19 31.50
C LEU A 22 0.49 29.76 31.45
N GLU A 23 0.02 30.22 32.60
CA GLU A 23 -1.11 31.13 32.88
C GLU A 23 -0.60 32.59 32.74
N VAL A 24 -1.31 33.66 32.35
CA VAL A 24 -2.64 34.03 31.80
C VAL A 24 -2.39 35.37 31.05
N ASP A 25 -3.21 35.76 30.07
CA ASP A 25 -3.94 37.04 30.16
C ASP A 25 -5.04 37.19 29.11
N SER A 26 -6.16 37.68 29.61
CA SER A 26 -7.47 37.78 28.96
C SER A 26 -7.69 39.16 28.35
N GLU A 27 -7.95 39.24 27.05
CA GLU A 27 -8.69 40.35 26.46
C GLU A 27 -9.68 39.87 25.40
N SER A 28 -10.93 40.29 25.57
CA SER A 28 -12.08 39.99 24.72
C SER A 28 -12.13 40.88 23.49
N SER A 29 -12.35 40.32 22.31
CA SER A 29 -13.13 40.99 21.27
C SER A 29 -13.76 39.99 20.29
N SER A 30 -14.99 40.30 19.89
CA SER A 30 -15.95 39.47 19.17
C SER A 30 -15.95 39.75 17.66
N LEU A 31 -16.72 38.93 16.91
CA LEU A 31 -17.15 39.05 15.50
C LEU A 31 -16.14 38.48 14.48
N THR A 32 -16.46 37.65 13.47
CA THR A 32 -17.69 37.15 12.85
C THR A 32 -17.36 35.93 11.98
N LYS A 33 -18.29 34.97 11.89
CA LYS A 33 -18.22 33.82 10.95
C LYS A 33 -18.21 34.31 9.50
N LYS A 34 -17.24 33.87 8.68
CA LYS A 34 -17.36 33.88 7.21
C LYS A 34 -17.39 32.45 6.66
N HIS A 35 -18.58 32.08 6.23
CA HIS A 35 -18.89 30.95 5.35
C HIS A 35 -18.07 31.06 4.06
N ARG A 36 -17.43 29.98 3.62
CA ARG A 36 -16.86 29.88 2.27
C ARG A 36 -17.86 29.15 1.39
N SER A 37 -18.57 29.89 0.56
CA SER A 37 -19.52 29.40 -0.44
C SER A 37 -18.79 28.87 -1.68
N PHE A 38 -19.12 27.64 -2.07
CA PHE A 38 -18.83 27.07 -3.39
C PHE A 38 -19.57 27.88 -4.48
N VAL A 39 -18.86 28.28 -5.53
CA VAL A 39 -19.44 28.84 -6.75
C VAL A 39 -19.50 27.74 -7.80
N SER A 40 -20.73 27.33 -8.12
CA SER A 40 -21.09 26.52 -9.28
C SER A 40 -21.46 27.47 -10.43
N THR A 41 -20.72 27.41 -11.54
CA THR A 41 -21.13 28.08 -12.78
C THR A 41 -21.82 27.04 -13.66
N ALA A 42 -23.14 27.11 -13.72
CA ALA A 42 -23.95 26.44 -14.73
C ALA A 42 -24.13 27.38 -15.91
N THR A 43 -23.82 26.92 -17.12
CA THR A 43 -24.29 27.52 -18.38
C THR A 43 -25.19 26.53 -19.08
N SER A 44 -26.48 26.85 -19.07
CA SER A 44 -27.54 26.21 -19.82
C SER A 44 -27.61 26.77 -21.25
N ALA A 45 -27.68 25.90 -22.25
CA ALA A 45 -28.27 26.23 -23.55
C ALA A 45 -29.12 25.05 -24.03
N THR A 46 -30.39 25.34 -24.24
CA THR A 46 -31.50 24.51 -24.70
C THR A 46 -31.40 24.13 -26.17
N GLY A 47 -31.84 22.92 -26.54
CA GLY A 47 -32.08 22.52 -27.93
C GLY A 47 -32.71 21.13 -28.03
N THR A 48 -33.95 21.10 -28.48
CA THR A 48 -34.90 19.97 -28.52
C THR A 48 -34.76 19.04 -29.74
N SER A 49 -35.23 17.79 -29.55
CA SER A 49 -35.87 16.89 -30.54
C SER A 49 -35.00 16.07 -31.50
N GLY A 50 -35.29 14.76 -31.58
CA GLY A 50 -35.03 13.95 -32.78
C GLY A 50 -34.77 12.46 -32.54
N VAL A 51 -35.83 11.66 -32.56
CA VAL A 51 -35.79 10.19 -32.77
C VAL A 51 -35.28 9.90 -34.19
N SER A 52 -34.43 8.87 -34.38
CA SER A 52 -34.51 7.93 -35.53
C SER A 52 -33.46 6.82 -35.45
N ALA A 53 -33.94 5.59 -35.66
CA ALA A 53 -33.17 4.37 -35.89
C ALA A 53 -32.95 4.13 -37.39
N VAL A 54 -31.79 3.62 -37.78
CA VAL A 54 -31.49 2.89 -39.04
C VAL A 54 -30.15 2.17 -38.80
N ASN A 55 -29.99 0.85 -38.70
CA ASN A 55 -30.25 -0.31 -39.57
C ASN A 55 -29.32 -0.46 -40.78
N MET A 56 -28.84 -1.71 -40.96
CA MET A 56 -28.14 -2.34 -42.10
C MET A 56 -26.69 -1.89 -42.35
N GLY A 57 -25.71 -2.73 -42.68
CA GLY A 57 -25.61 -4.14 -43.07
C GLY A 57 -24.09 -4.41 -43.31
N GLY A 58 -23.55 -5.58 -43.03
CA GLY A 58 -23.51 -6.69 -43.99
C GLY A 58 -22.43 -6.48 -45.06
N GLY A 59 -21.31 -7.19 -44.98
CA GLY A 59 -20.27 -7.16 -46.02
C GLY A 59 -19.01 -7.95 -45.68
N ASN A 60 -19.05 -9.25 -45.98
CA ASN A 60 -17.96 -10.22 -45.92
C ASN A 60 -17.10 -10.12 -47.20
N VAL A 61 -15.76 -10.07 -47.13
CA VAL A 61 -14.89 -10.50 -48.24
C VAL A 61 -13.53 -11.01 -47.73
N ASP A 62 -13.14 -12.12 -48.35
CA ASP A 62 -11.99 -13.00 -48.17
C ASP A 62 -10.58 -12.38 -48.27
N GLY A 63 -9.64 -13.08 -47.63
CA GLY A 63 -8.61 -13.79 -48.39
C GLY A 63 -7.28 -13.10 -48.70
N ASN A 64 -6.25 -13.62 -48.03
CA ASN A 64 -5.07 -14.26 -48.65
C ASN A 64 -3.68 -13.63 -48.39
N ASN A 65 -2.83 -14.52 -47.89
CA ASN A 65 -1.37 -14.66 -47.88
C ASN A 65 -0.46 -13.60 -48.54
N GLY A 66 0.64 -13.32 -47.84
CA GLY A 66 1.87 -12.77 -48.40
C GLY A 66 3.07 -12.98 -47.48
N VAL A 67 3.74 -14.12 -47.63
CA VAL A 67 5.08 -14.41 -47.09
C VAL A 67 6.09 -13.46 -47.73
N ASN A 68 6.97 -12.83 -46.95
CA ASN A 68 8.25 -12.37 -47.50
C ASN A 68 9.38 -12.47 -46.49
N ASN A 69 10.45 -13.12 -46.94
CA ASN A 69 11.64 -13.51 -46.21
C ASN A 69 12.75 -12.49 -46.51
N GLY A 70 13.43 -11.97 -45.48
CA GLY A 70 14.49 -10.96 -45.64
C GLY A 70 15.55 -11.08 -44.56
N ILE A 71 16.61 -11.84 -44.86
CA ILE A 71 17.80 -12.07 -44.05
C ILE A 71 18.74 -10.85 -44.18
N GLY A 72 19.23 -10.31 -43.07
CA GLY A 72 20.30 -9.30 -43.09
C GLY A 72 20.87 -8.91 -41.74
N GLY A 73 22.01 -9.50 -41.37
CA GLY A 73 23.10 -8.81 -40.65
C GLY A 73 22.99 -8.61 -39.14
N ARG A 74 23.42 -9.62 -38.38
CA ARG A 74 23.81 -9.47 -36.97
C ARG A 74 25.11 -8.66 -36.86
N ASN A 75 25.12 -7.61 -36.04
CA ASN A 75 26.29 -7.18 -35.30
C ASN A 75 25.88 -6.88 -33.86
N GLY A 76 25.98 -7.92 -33.03
CA GLY A 76 25.75 -7.84 -31.59
C GLY A 76 26.95 -7.21 -30.89
N LYS A 77 26.72 -6.05 -30.26
CA LYS A 77 27.39 -5.71 -29.00
C LYS A 77 26.38 -6.03 -27.90
N ALA A 78 26.59 -7.15 -27.22
CA ALA A 78 25.84 -7.48 -26.01
C ALA A 78 26.16 -6.45 -24.93
N PRO A 79 25.17 -5.78 -24.30
CA PRO A 79 25.44 -5.10 -23.06
C PRO A 79 25.63 -6.16 -21.97
N ILE A 80 26.73 -6.00 -21.26
CA ILE A 80 27.12 -6.76 -20.08
C ILE A 80 25.98 -6.69 -19.06
N GLY A 81 25.59 -7.86 -18.54
CA GLY A 81 24.54 -8.00 -17.53
C GLY A 81 24.85 -7.21 -16.27
N GLY A 82 24.19 -6.06 -16.14
CA GLY A 82 23.77 -5.54 -14.85
C GLY A 82 22.28 -5.80 -14.73
N SER A 83 21.82 -6.31 -13.60
CA SER A 83 20.41 -6.25 -13.24
C SER A 83 19.93 -4.82 -13.43
N GLN A 84 19.11 -4.54 -14.44
CA GLN A 84 18.45 -3.24 -14.57
C GLN A 84 17.53 -3.12 -13.35
N GLN A 85 18.00 -2.41 -12.34
CA GLN A 85 17.16 -2.02 -11.22
C GLN A 85 16.02 -1.16 -11.79
N PRO A 86 14.78 -1.33 -11.32
CA PRO A 86 13.70 -0.47 -11.76
C PRO A 86 14.09 0.98 -11.44
N ASP A 87 14.23 1.79 -12.49
CA ASP A 87 14.52 3.21 -12.33
C ASP A 87 13.29 3.85 -11.70
N ILE A 88 13.50 4.62 -10.63
CA ILE A 88 12.41 5.28 -9.92
C ILE A 88 12.03 6.50 -10.75
N ASP A 89 10.77 6.58 -11.17
CA ASP A 89 10.22 7.81 -11.77
C ASP A 89 10.16 8.89 -10.68
N GLU A 90 11.22 9.70 -10.60
CA GLU A 90 11.37 10.74 -9.58
C GLU A 90 10.30 11.83 -9.71
N ASP A 91 9.75 12.07 -10.90
CA ASP A 91 8.71 13.08 -11.11
C ASP A 91 7.39 12.62 -10.49
N LEU A 92 6.97 11.38 -10.78
CA LEU A 92 5.75 10.79 -10.21
C LEU A 92 5.87 10.59 -8.69
N HIS A 93 7.00 10.07 -8.23
CA HIS A 93 7.20 9.68 -6.82
C HIS A 93 7.89 10.76 -5.97
N SER A 94 8.13 11.96 -6.48
CA SER A 94 8.85 13.05 -5.78
C SER A 94 8.47 13.24 -4.31
N ARG A 95 7.17 13.26 -4.01
CA ARG A 95 6.66 13.43 -2.63
C ARG A 95 6.84 12.19 -1.76
N GLN A 96 6.71 11.00 -2.34
CA GLN A 96 6.93 9.74 -1.62
C GLN A 96 8.43 9.51 -1.38
N LEU A 97 9.27 9.94 -2.33
CA LEU A 97 10.73 9.89 -2.24
C LEU A 97 11.26 10.71 -1.06
N ALA A 98 10.67 11.88 -0.82
CA ALA A 98 11.01 12.74 0.32
C ALA A 98 10.66 12.11 1.68
N VAL A 99 9.74 11.15 1.73
CA VAL A 99 9.30 10.49 2.97
C VAL A 99 10.04 9.18 3.19
N TYR A 100 10.09 8.31 2.18
CA TYR A 100 10.66 6.97 2.33
C TYR A 100 12.16 6.89 2.07
N GLY A 101 12.70 7.82 1.28
CA GLY A 101 14.05 7.73 0.74
C GLY A 101 14.18 6.68 -0.38
N ARG A 102 15.30 6.78 -1.12
CA ARG A 102 15.54 5.94 -2.33
C ARG A 102 15.63 4.46 -2.01
N GLU A 103 16.32 4.10 -0.93
CA GLU A 103 16.56 2.69 -0.58
C GLU A 103 15.25 1.96 -0.21
N THR A 104 14.42 2.58 0.62
CA THR A 104 13.12 2.02 1.00
C THR A 104 12.20 1.86 -0.20
N MET A 105 12.12 2.85 -1.10
CA MET A 105 11.31 2.73 -2.31
C MET A 105 11.80 1.61 -3.23
N ARG A 106 13.11 1.39 -3.37
CA ARG A 106 13.63 0.25 -4.15
C ARG A 106 13.15 -1.09 -3.59
N ARG A 107 13.16 -1.26 -2.26
CA ARG A 107 12.66 -2.49 -1.61
C ARG A 107 11.16 -2.64 -1.79
N LEU A 108 10.43 -1.54 -1.67
CA LEU A 108 8.98 -1.51 -1.90
C LEU A 108 8.63 -1.95 -3.33
N PHE A 109 9.32 -1.40 -4.34
CA PHE A 109 9.09 -1.70 -5.76
C PHE A 109 9.50 -3.12 -6.16
N ALA A 110 10.23 -3.83 -5.30
CA ALA A 110 10.58 -5.24 -5.47
C ALA A 110 9.62 -6.20 -4.74
N SER A 111 8.67 -5.70 -3.95
CA SER A 111 7.84 -6.49 -3.05
C SER A 111 6.51 -6.92 -3.67
N ASN A 112 6.23 -8.22 -3.64
CA ASN A 112 4.95 -8.84 -3.95
C ASN A 112 4.13 -9.00 -2.65
N ILE A 113 2.91 -8.48 -2.65
CA ILE A 113 2.04 -8.48 -1.47
C ILE A 113 0.72 -9.19 -1.77
N LEU A 114 0.24 -9.99 -0.82
CA LEU A 114 -1.10 -10.56 -0.83
C LEU A 114 -2.02 -9.74 0.09
N VAL A 115 -3.22 -9.42 -0.37
CA VAL A 115 -4.31 -8.88 0.45
C VAL A 115 -5.47 -9.85 0.40
N SER A 116 -5.80 -10.46 1.53
CA SER A 116 -6.87 -11.44 1.70
C SER A 116 -8.05 -10.86 2.46
N GLY A 117 -9.21 -10.87 1.80
CA GLY A 117 -10.44 -10.17 2.18
C GLY A 117 -10.49 -8.82 1.47
N LEU A 118 -11.47 -8.63 0.58
CA LEU A 118 -11.68 -7.45 -0.26
C LEU A 118 -12.98 -6.71 0.08
N GLN A 119 -13.39 -6.76 1.36
CA GLN A 119 -14.36 -5.82 1.92
C GLN A 119 -13.72 -4.42 2.04
N GLY A 120 -14.45 -3.43 2.60
CA GLY A 120 -13.99 -2.04 2.66
C GLY A 120 -12.58 -1.84 3.24
N LEU A 121 -12.20 -2.57 4.29
CA LEU A 121 -10.86 -2.49 4.87
C LEU A 121 -9.77 -2.99 3.91
N GLY A 122 -9.98 -4.16 3.29
CA GLY A 122 -9.02 -4.74 2.35
C GLY A 122 -8.88 -3.91 1.07
N ALA A 123 -9.99 -3.37 0.59
CA ALA A 123 -10.02 -2.40 -0.52
C ALA A 123 -9.14 -1.17 -0.25
N GLU A 124 -9.24 -0.60 0.96
CA GLU A 124 -8.43 0.55 1.39
C GLU A 124 -6.94 0.21 1.52
N VAL A 125 -6.61 -0.97 2.08
CA VAL A 125 -5.23 -1.47 2.14
C VAL A 125 -4.66 -1.63 0.73
N ALA A 126 -5.37 -2.33 -0.17
CA ALA A 126 -4.93 -2.58 -1.53
C ALA A 126 -4.71 -1.28 -2.32
N LYS A 127 -5.63 -0.31 -2.22
CA LYS A 127 -5.49 1.02 -2.81
C LYS A 127 -4.19 1.70 -2.38
N ASN A 128 -3.91 1.74 -1.09
CA ASN A 128 -2.73 2.43 -0.56
C ASN A 128 -1.43 1.73 -0.98
N LEU A 129 -1.40 0.40 -1.05
CA LEU A 129 -0.25 -0.36 -1.55
C LEU A 129 0.03 -0.10 -3.03
N ILE A 130 -1.03 -0.06 -3.86
CA ILE A 130 -0.92 0.20 -5.29
C ILE A 130 -0.44 1.64 -5.55
N LEU A 131 -0.99 2.62 -4.83
CA LEU A 131 -0.53 4.02 -4.91
C LEU A 131 0.89 4.21 -4.37
N ALA A 132 1.33 3.38 -3.43
CA ALA A 132 2.70 3.39 -2.93
C ALA A 132 3.72 2.79 -3.92
N GLY A 133 3.26 2.02 -4.91
CA GLY A 133 4.11 1.54 -6.01
C GLY A 133 4.80 0.20 -5.74
N VAL A 134 4.19 -0.72 -4.97
CA VAL A 134 4.76 -2.07 -4.80
C VAL A 134 4.90 -2.82 -6.13
N LYS A 135 5.69 -3.90 -6.18
CA LYS A 135 5.87 -4.66 -7.42
C LYS A 135 4.55 -5.22 -7.97
N SER A 136 3.81 -5.90 -7.09
CA SER A 136 2.52 -6.47 -7.43
C SER A 136 1.66 -6.66 -6.19
N VAL A 137 0.36 -6.52 -6.36
CA VAL A 137 -0.63 -6.85 -5.34
C VAL A 137 -1.51 -7.99 -5.84
N THR A 138 -1.59 -9.08 -5.08
CA THR A 138 -2.55 -10.15 -5.33
C THR A 138 -3.73 -9.97 -4.40
N LEU A 139 -4.93 -9.90 -4.98
CA LEU A 139 -6.19 -9.74 -4.27
C LEU A 139 -6.82 -11.12 -4.08
N HIS A 140 -7.09 -11.51 -2.85
CA HIS A 140 -7.73 -12.79 -2.52
C HIS A 140 -9.05 -12.56 -1.81
N ASP A 141 -10.13 -13.14 -2.31
CA ASP A 141 -11.42 -13.22 -1.63
C ASP A 141 -12.21 -14.37 -2.24
N GLU A 142 -12.78 -15.25 -1.41
CA GLU A 142 -13.63 -16.37 -1.84
C GLU A 142 -15.09 -15.92 -2.05
N GLY A 143 -15.48 -14.80 -1.43
CA GLY A 143 -16.83 -14.30 -1.38
C GLY A 143 -17.24 -13.46 -2.59
N ASN A 144 -18.55 -13.33 -2.74
CA ASN A 144 -19.18 -12.49 -3.76
C ASN A 144 -19.52 -11.12 -3.17
N VAL A 145 -19.64 -10.11 -4.02
CA VAL A 145 -20.07 -8.78 -3.64
C VAL A 145 -21.52 -8.84 -3.21
N GLU A 146 -21.77 -8.37 -1.99
CA GLU A 146 -23.08 -8.31 -1.36
C GLU A 146 -23.49 -6.86 -1.10
N LEU A 147 -24.78 -6.61 -0.87
CA LEU A 147 -25.31 -5.24 -0.76
C LEU A 147 -24.64 -4.42 0.36
N TRP A 148 -24.26 -5.04 1.46
CA TRP A 148 -23.57 -4.35 2.55
C TRP A 148 -22.13 -3.96 2.20
N ASP A 149 -21.49 -4.62 1.25
CA ASP A 149 -20.12 -4.29 0.85
C ASP A 149 -20.06 -2.88 0.22
N LEU A 150 -21.13 -2.46 -0.47
CA LEU A 150 -21.28 -1.13 -1.06
C LEU A 150 -21.30 -0.01 0.00
N SER A 151 -21.60 -0.33 1.27
CA SER A 151 -21.60 0.68 2.34
C SER A 151 -20.20 1.12 2.76
N SER A 152 -19.20 0.27 2.56
CA SER A 152 -17.84 0.47 3.09
C SER A 152 -16.76 0.42 2.01
N SER A 153 -17.01 -0.26 0.89
CA SER A 153 -16.09 -0.34 -0.24
C SER A 153 -16.44 0.69 -1.29
N PHE A 154 -15.51 1.59 -1.59
CA PHE A 154 -15.62 2.54 -2.70
C PHE A 154 -15.45 1.86 -4.08
N ILE A 155 -15.04 0.58 -4.09
CA ILE A 155 -14.72 -0.16 -5.31
C ILE A 155 -15.97 -0.76 -5.95
N PHE A 156 -17.04 -1.05 -5.22
CA PHE A 156 -18.18 -1.79 -5.79
C PHE A 156 -19.32 -0.87 -6.23
N SER A 157 -19.93 -1.19 -7.38
CA SER A 157 -21.21 -0.62 -7.82
C SER A 157 -22.32 -1.69 -7.74
N GLU A 158 -23.60 -1.29 -7.85
CA GLU A 158 -24.72 -2.25 -7.85
C GLU A 158 -24.62 -3.29 -8.98
N GLU A 159 -23.94 -2.94 -10.09
CA GLU A 159 -23.66 -3.84 -11.21
C GLU A 159 -22.65 -4.97 -10.89
N ASP A 160 -21.96 -4.87 -9.74
CA ASP A 160 -20.97 -5.85 -9.29
C ASP A 160 -21.56 -6.90 -8.35
N LEU A 161 -22.82 -6.71 -7.90
CA LEU A 161 -23.51 -7.65 -7.02
C LEU A 161 -23.48 -9.08 -7.60
N GLY A 162 -23.06 -10.03 -6.76
CA GLY A 162 -22.94 -11.44 -7.14
C GLY A 162 -21.67 -11.80 -7.91
N LYS A 163 -20.82 -10.85 -8.30
CA LYS A 163 -19.46 -11.15 -8.79
C LYS A 163 -18.53 -11.43 -7.61
N ASN A 164 -17.45 -12.18 -7.81
CA ASN A 164 -16.42 -12.35 -6.78
C ASN A 164 -15.77 -10.99 -6.44
N ARG A 165 -15.56 -10.70 -5.15
CA ARG A 165 -15.03 -9.40 -4.68
C ARG A 165 -13.64 -9.09 -5.21
N ALA A 166 -12.74 -10.07 -5.24
CA ALA A 166 -11.39 -9.87 -5.77
C ALA A 166 -11.44 -9.57 -7.27
N LEU A 167 -12.20 -10.33 -8.06
CA LEU A 167 -12.37 -10.10 -9.50
C LEU A 167 -13.01 -8.74 -9.82
N ALA A 168 -14.07 -8.36 -9.09
CA ALA A 168 -14.74 -7.08 -9.28
C ALA A 168 -13.81 -5.88 -8.97
N SER A 169 -12.80 -6.09 -8.13
CA SER A 169 -11.89 -5.02 -7.70
C SER A 169 -10.76 -4.71 -8.69
N VAL A 170 -10.41 -5.65 -9.57
CA VAL A 170 -9.18 -5.56 -10.39
C VAL A 170 -9.15 -4.31 -11.25
N GLN A 171 -10.22 -4.07 -12.02
CA GLN A 171 -10.22 -2.98 -13.00
C GLN A 171 -9.97 -1.62 -12.32
N LYS A 172 -10.76 -1.32 -11.28
CA LYS A 172 -10.69 -0.02 -10.58
C LYS A 172 -9.38 0.14 -9.81
N LEU A 173 -8.81 -0.93 -9.26
CA LEU A 173 -7.53 -0.87 -8.55
C LEU A 173 -6.34 -0.78 -9.52
N GLN A 174 -6.38 -1.45 -10.66
CA GLN A 174 -5.33 -1.38 -11.67
C GLN A 174 -5.21 0.02 -12.29
N GLU A 175 -6.32 0.75 -12.42
CA GLU A 175 -6.36 2.14 -12.91
C GLU A 175 -5.62 3.14 -12.00
N LEU A 176 -5.37 2.80 -10.74
CA LEU A 176 -4.69 3.69 -9.79
C LEU A 176 -3.21 3.85 -10.09
N ASN A 177 -2.55 2.78 -10.54
CA ASN A 177 -1.13 2.80 -10.87
C ASN A 177 -0.77 1.67 -11.84
N ASN A 178 -0.52 2.04 -13.11
CA ASN A 178 -0.16 1.10 -14.17
C ASN A 178 1.22 0.43 -13.98
N ALA A 179 2.07 0.95 -13.09
CA ALA A 179 3.35 0.32 -12.77
C ALA A 179 3.21 -0.90 -11.86
N VAL A 180 2.12 -1.00 -11.11
CA VAL A 180 1.84 -2.10 -10.19
C VAL A 180 0.99 -3.15 -10.88
N VAL A 181 1.40 -4.41 -10.84
CA VAL A 181 0.60 -5.49 -11.41
C VAL A 181 -0.42 -5.99 -10.38
N VAL A 182 -1.69 -6.02 -10.74
CA VAL A 182 -2.77 -6.53 -9.89
C VAL A 182 -3.20 -7.93 -10.34
N TYR A 183 -3.07 -8.92 -9.45
CA TYR A 183 -3.52 -10.30 -9.67
C TYR A 183 -4.72 -10.63 -8.79
N THR A 184 -5.41 -11.74 -9.10
CA THR A 184 -6.52 -12.25 -8.29
C THR A 184 -6.37 -13.73 -7.97
N LEU A 185 -6.86 -14.10 -6.79
CA LEU A 185 -7.08 -15.46 -6.36
C LEU A 185 -8.51 -15.55 -5.79
N THR A 186 -9.31 -16.44 -6.34
CA THR A 186 -10.72 -16.60 -5.96
C THR A 186 -11.04 -17.92 -5.28
N ASP A 187 -10.12 -18.87 -5.40
CA ASP A 187 -10.23 -20.19 -4.79
C ASP A 187 -9.67 -20.16 -3.36
N GLU A 188 -9.97 -21.21 -2.58
CA GLU A 188 -9.46 -21.33 -1.22
C GLU A 188 -7.94 -21.20 -1.19
N LEU A 189 -7.48 -20.29 -0.33
CA LEU A 189 -6.06 -20.02 -0.15
C LEU A 189 -5.36 -21.19 0.55
N SER A 190 -4.29 -21.70 -0.06
CA SER A 190 -3.39 -22.67 0.56
C SER A 190 -2.21 -21.96 1.21
N LYS A 191 -1.65 -22.54 2.29
CA LYS A 191 -0.46 -22.00 2.96
C LYS A 191 0.74 -21.92 2.02
N GLU A 192 0.87 -22.90 1.13
CA GLU A 192 1.97 -22.97 0.17
C GLU A 192 1.92 -21.81 -0.83
N GLN A 193 0.73 -21.27 -1.14
CA GLN A 193 0.64 -20.08 -1.98
C GLN A 193 1.27 -18.85 -1.33
N LEU A 194 1.35 -18.80 0.01
CA LEU A 194 1.94 -17.67 0.75
C LEU A 194 3.44 -17.51 0.47
N SER A 195 4.15 -18.58 0.08
CA SER A 195 5.59 -18.52 -0.22
C SER A 195 5.95 -17.63 -1.42
N ASN A 196 4.96 -17.21 -2.21
CA ASN A 196 5.15 -16.32 -3.36
C ASN A 196 5.23 -14.83 -2.95
N PHE A 197 4.92 -14.51 -1.70
CA PHE A 197 4.78 -13.14 -1.21
C PHE A 197 5.84 -12.81 -0.16
N GLN A 198 6.23 -11.54 -0.09
CA GLN A 198 7.09 -11.03 0.97
C GLN A 198 6.28 -10.58 2.19
N ALA A 199 5.05 -10.13 1.95
CA ALA A 199 4.10 -9.75 2.98
C ALA A 199 2.68 -10.21 2.63
N VAL A 200 1.92 -10.58 3.64
CA VAL A 200 0.52 -11.01 3.53
C VAL A 200 -0.33 -10.22 4.51
N VAL A 201 -1.46 -9.70 4.05
CA VAL A 201 -2.40 -8.93 4.86
C VAL A 201 -3.75 -9.62 4.87
N PHE A 202 -4.29 -9.90 6.05
CA PHE A 202 -5.62 -10.50 6.24
C PHE A 202 -6.56 -9.53 6.94
N THR A 203 -7.74 -9.27 6.36
CA THR A 203 -8.71 -8.32 6.94
C THR A 203 -10.02 -8.95 7.42
N ASP A 204 -10.36 -10.13 6.92
CA ASP A 204 -11.56 -10.87 7.29
C ASP A 204 -11.25 -12.38 7.37
N ILE A 205 -10.65 -12.77 8.48
CA ILE A 205 -10.20 -14.15 8.71
C ILE A 205 -10.54 -14.59 10.14
N SER A 206 -10.91 -15.86 10.30
CA SER A 206 -11.08 -16.44 11.63
C SER A 206 -9.76 -16.48 12.40
N LEU A 207 -9.81 -16.39 13.73
CA LEU A 207 -8.60 -16.42 14.54
C LEU A 207 -7.81 -17.72 14.34
N ASP A 208 -8.49 -18.86 14.22
CA ASP A 208 -7.84 -20.17 14.05
C ASP A 208 -7.05 -20.23 12.73
N LYS A 209 -7.64 -19.80 11.61
CA LYS A 209 -6.92 -19.74 10.32
C LYS A 209 -5.81 -18.67 10.36
N ALA A 210 -6.01 -17.56 11.07
CA ALA A 210 -4.98 -16.55 11.21
C ALA A 210 -3.74 -17.08 11.93
N ILE A 211 -3.91 -17.80 13.05
CA ILE A 211 -2.81 -18.46 13.77
C ILE A 211 -2.11 -19.47 12.86
N GLU A 212 -2.88 -20.26 12.11
CA GLU A 212 -2.34 -21.25 11.19
C GLU A 212 -1.47 -20.64 10.06
N TYR A 213 -1.90 -19.52 9.47
CA TYR A 213 -1.14 -18.82 8.45
C TYR A 213 0.06 -18.07 9.03
N ASP A 214 -0.10 -17.40 10.17
CA ASP A 214 0.97 -16.71 10.88
C ASP A 214 2.10 -17.68 11.26
N ASP A 215 1.75 -18.83 11.83
CA ASP A 215 2.70 -19.91 12.14
C ASP A 215 3.49 -20.39 10.92
N TYR A 216 2.85 -20.45 9.75
CA TYR A 216 3.52 -20.80 8.50
C TYR A 216 4.45 -19.69 8.05
N CYS A 217 3.97 -18.44 8.03
CA CYS A 217 4.75 -17.26 7.64
C CYS A 217 5.99 -17.05 8.51
N HIS A 218 5.85 -17.21 9.83
CA HIS A 218 6.92 -17.05 10.81
C HIS A 218 8.03 -18.10 10.65
N LYS A 219 7.66 -19.34 10.32
CA LYS A 219 8.60 -20.47 10.17
C LYS A 219 9.19 -20.58 8.76
N HIS A 220 8.63 -19.87 7.79
CA HIS A 220 9.09 -19.89 6.40
C HIS A 220 10.49 -19.25 6.28
N GLN A 221 11.28 -19.71 5.29
CA GLN A 221 12.62 -19.18 5.01
C GLN A 221 12.71 -18.74 3.54
N PRO A 222 12.83 -17.44 3.23
CA PRO A 222 12.89 -16.30 4.17
C PRO A 222 11.55 -16.05 4.88
N PRO A 223 11.54 -15.46 6.09
CA PRO A 223 10.29 -15.13 6.79
C PRO A 223 9.36 -14.28 5.94
N ILE A 224 8.07 -14.56 6.02
CA ILE A 224 7.02 -13.77 5.35
C ILE A 224 6.41 -12.85 6.40
N ALA A 225 6.32 -11.55 6.12
CA ALA A 225 5.66 -10.62 7.02
C ALA A 225 4.14 -10.89 7.03
N PHE A 226 3.59 -11.16 8.20
CA PHE A 226 2.17 -11.40 8.41
C PHE A 226 1.52 -10.19 9.10
N ILE A 227 0.42 -9.71 8.53
CA ILE A 227 -0.37 -8.63 9.09
C ILE A 227 -1.82 -9.06 9.14
N LYS A 228 -2.44 -8.98 10.31
CA LYS A 228 -3.89 -9.12 10.46
C LYS A 228 -4.48 -7.79 10.88
N SER A 229 -5.53 -7.36 10.20
CA SER A 229 -6.31 -6.18 10.58
C SER A 229 -7.78 -6.56 10.66
N GLU A 230 -8.57 -5.87 11.47
CA GLU A 230 -10.00 -6.12 11.57
C GLU A 230 -10.72 -4.87 12.06
N VAL A 231 -11.91 -4.62 11.53
CA VAL A 231 -12.79 -3.51 11.96
C VAL A 231 -14.16 -4.07 12.31
N ARG A 232 -14.62 -3.75 13.53
CA ARG A 232 -15.94 -4.12 14.05
C ARG A 232 -16.65 -2.85 14.53
N GLY A 233 -17.31 -2.17 13.59
CA GLY A 233 -17.99 -0.90 13.84
C GLY A 233 -16.99 0.21 14.22
N LEU A 234 -17.02 0.67 15.47
CA LEU A 234 -16.12 1.71 15.99
C LEU A 234 -14.79 1.15 16.51
N PHE A 235 -14.66 -0.17 16.61
CA PHE A 235 -13.46 -0.83 17.10
C PHE A 235 -12.63 -1.32 15.93
N GLY A 236 -11.30 -1.22 16.05
CA GLY A 236 -10.35 -1.77 15.10
C GLY A 236 -9.17 -2.39 15.82
N SER A 237 -8.52 -3.35 15.17
CA SER A 237 -7.28 -3.97 15.67
C SER A 237 -6.33 -4.24 14.53
N VAL A 238 -5.03 -4.14 14.80
CA VAL A 238 -3.95 -4.50 13.89
C VAL A 238 -2.95 -5.35 14.67
N PHE A 239 -2.50 -6.44 14.05
CA PHE A 239 -1.45 -7.31 14.52
C PHE A 239 -0.41 -7.44 13.40
N CYS A 240 0.88 -7.40 13.78
CA CYS A 240 1.99 -7.52 12.86
C CYS A 240 3.00 -8.53 13.41
N ASP A 241 3.39 -9.49 12.59
CA ASP A 241 4.52 -10.38 12.79
C ASP A 241 5.45 -10.25 11.59
N PHE A 242 6.67 -9.77 11.81
CA PHE A 242 7.67 -9.59 10.75
C PHE A 242 8.73 -10.69 10.76
N GLY A 243 8.44 -11.80 11.45
CA GLY A 243 9.34 -12.93 11.64
C GLY A 243 10.20 -12.79 12.90
N PRO A 244 11.03 -13.82 13.18
CA PRO A 244 11.85 -13.87 14.39
C PRO A 244 12.95 -12.80 14.43
N GLU A 245 13.38 -12.32 13.27
CA GLU A 245 14.40 -11.28 13.12
C GLU A 245 13.95 -10.24 12.09
N PHE A 246 13.84 -8.99 12.53
CA PHE A 246 13.50 -7.86 11.66
C PHE A 246 14.41 -6.67 11.99
N THR A 247 15.11 -6.15 10.98
CA THR A 247 16.02 -5.01 11.15
C THR A 247 15.34 -3.71 10.79
N VAL A 248 15.24 -2.80 11.76
CA VAL A 248 14.79 -1.42 11.55
C VAL A 248 16.01 -0.56 11.22
N PHE A 249 16.06 -0.01 10.01
CA PHE A 249 17.17 0.84 9.55
C PHE A 249 17.00 2.31 9.94
N ASP A 250 15.76 2.74 10.12
CA ASP A 250 15.36 4.08 10.50
C ASP A 250 14.17 3.97 11.45
N VAL A 251 14.28 4.59 12.63
CA VAL A 251 13.35 4.41 13.74
C VAL A 251 12.33 5.53 13.81
N ASP A 252 12.69 6.74 13.40
CA ASP A 252 11.88 7.94 13.58
C ASP A 252 11.62 8.72 12.29
N GLY A 253 12.39 8.49 11.22
CA GLY A 253 12.24 9.23 9.97
C GLY A 253 12.67 10.70 10.06
N GLU A 254 13.38 11.07 11.13
CA GLU A 254 13.86 12.43 11.35
C GLU A 254 15.22 12.64 10.67
N ASP A 255 15.49 13.88 10.27
CA ASP A 255 16.79 14.23 9.71
C ASP A 255 17.90 14.02 10.76
N PRO A 256 19.03 13.37 10.40
CA PRO A 256 20.15 13.17 11.32
C PRO A 256 20.67 14.51 11.86
N ARG A 257 20.88 14.58 13.18
CA ARG A 257 21.44 15.77 13.82
C ARG A 257 22.88 15.98 13.37
N THR A 258 23.19 17.19 12.92
CA THR A 258 24.53 17.62 12.55
C THR A 258 25.02 18.72 13.49
N GLY A 259 26.29 18.71 13.87
CA GLY A 259 26.90 19.74 14.70
C GLY A 259 28.41 19.87 14.45
N ILE A 260 28.97 21.04 14.73
CA ILE A 260 30.41 21.29 14.57
C ILE A 260 31.14 20.86 15.84
N ILE A 261 32.20 20.07 15.69
CA ILE A 261 33.03 19.60 16.81
C ILE A 261 33.98 20.73 17.23
N ALA A 262 33.95 21.11 18.49
CA ALA A 262 34.84 22.10 19.09
C ALA A 262 36.14 21.44 19.61
N SER A 263 36.03 20.31 20.31
CA SER A 263 37.19 19.57 20.80
C SER A 263 36.86 18.11 21.12
N ILE A 264 37.90 17.28 21.17
CA ILE A 264 37.82 15.87 21.55
C ILE A 264 38.89 15.63 22.62
N SER A 265 38.49 15.15 23.80
CA SER A 265 39.43 14.85 24.89
C SER A 265 40.19 13.54 24.64
N ASN A 266 41.38 13.41 25.22
CA ASN A 266 42.18 12.17 25.16
C ASN A 266 41.94 11.27 26.39
N ASP A 267 40.80 11.43 27.05
CA ASP A 267 40.38 10.62 28.20
C ASP A 267 39.74 9.30 27.75
N ASN A 268 39.50 8.39 28.70
CA ASN A 268 38.75 7.16 28.46
C ASN A 268 37.55 7.08 29.43
N PRO A 269 36.31 7.36 28.98
CA PRO A 269 35.90 7.60 27.60
C PRO A 269 36.21 9.02 27.09
N ALA A 270 36.44 9.16 25.78
CA ALA A 270 36.68 10.45 25.15
C ALA A 270 35.42 11.32 25.21
N LEU A 271 35.58 12.59 25.57
CA LEU A 271 34.51 13.58 25.58
C LEU A 271 34.56 14.41 24.29
N VAL A 272 33.42 14.54 23.62
CA VAL A 272 33.27 15.39 22.43
C VAL A 272 32.48 16.63 22.83
N ALA A 273 33.10 17.79 22.71
CA ALA A 273 32.41 19.07 22.87
C ALA A 273 31.99 19.58 21.50
N CYS A 274 30.73 19.97 21.36
CA CYS A 274 30.20 20.62 20.16
C CYS A 274 30.20 22.14 20.36
N VAL A 275 30.25 22.89 19.25
CA VAL A 275 29.97 24.32 19.26
C VAL A 275 28.47 24.50 19.50
N ASP A 276 28.11 25.30 20.50
CA ASP A 276 26.73 25.75 20.67
C ASP A 276 26.45 26.84 19.61
N ASP A 277 25.34 26.70 18.87
CA ASP A 277 24.85 27.71 17.91
C ASP A 277 24.35 28.99 18.61
#